data_AF-A0A920QLP0-F1
#
_entry.id   AF-A0A920QLP0-F1
#
_cell.length_a   1.000
_cell.length_b   1.000
_cell.length_c   1.000
_cell.angle_alpha   90.00
_cell.angle_beta   90.00
_cell.angle_gamma   90.00
#
_symmetry.space_group_name_H-M   'P 1'
#
loop_
_entity.id
_entity.type
_entity.pdbx_description
1 polymer ?
#
loop_
_entity_poly.entity_id
_entity_poly.type
_entity_poly.pdbx_seq_one_letter_code
_entity_poly.pdbx_strand_id
1 'polypeptide(L)' 'MWTCYISCEDASHQAIRETKANGGRHFEVIDDECVGCNLCMFACPVPGCISMERVDSGTEYQNWTTHPNNPMRVDQN' A
#
# COMPACT_ATOMS: atom_id res chain seq x y z
N MET A 1 14.57 -1.42 1.32
CA MET A 1 13.60 -1.84 0.29
C MET A 1 13.24 -3.33 0.29
N TRP A 2 14.18 -4.27 0.47
CA TRP A 2 13.85 -5.71 0.55
C TRP A 2 12.81 -6.07 1.64
N THR A 3 12.93 -5.51 2.86
CA THR A 3 11.94 -5.73 3.93
C THR A 3 10.56 -5.22 3.52
N CYS A 4 10.50 -4.07 2.85
CA CYS A 4 9.25 -3.50 2.35
C CYS A 4 8.57 -4.45 1.38
N TYR A 5 9.35 -5.02 0.45
CA TYR A 5 8.90 -6.01 -0.52
C TYR A 5 8.30 -7.24 0.18
N ILE A 6 9.04 -7.89 1.09
CA ILE A 6 8.55 -9.08 1.81
C ILE A 6 7.28 -8.77 2.61
N SER A 7 7.22 -7.63 3.29
CA SER A 7 6.02 -7.25 4.04
C SER A 7 4.81 -7.06 3.13
N CYS A 8 5.00 -6.53 1.92
CA CYS A 8 3.91 -6.37 0.96
C CYS A 8 3.51 -7.72 0.33
N GLU A 9 4.50 -8.53 -0.01
CA GLU A 9 4.34 -9.81 -0.73
C GLU A 9 3.70 -10.89 0.14
N ASP A 10 4.26 -11.15 1.33
CA ASP A 10 3.86 -12.29 2.16
C ASP A 10 2.70 -11.97 3.13
N ALA A 11 2.54 -10.69 3.48
CA ALA A 11 1.66 -10.27 4.57
C ALA A 11 0.61 -9.21 4.17
N SER A 12 0.54 -8.81 2.90
CA SER A 12 -0.40 -7.78 2.44
C SER A 12 -0.92 -8.03 1.04
N HIS A 13 -0.65 -7.14 0.08
CA HIS A 13 -1.41 -7.00 -1.17
C HIS A 13 -0.54 -7.11 -2.42
N GLN A 14 0.70 -7.62 -2.31
CA GLN A 14 1.58 -7.93 -3.46
C GLN A 14 1.81 -6.74 -4.43
N ALA A 15 1.80 -5.51 -3.91
CA ALA A 15 1.85 -4.27 -4.71
C ALA A 15 3.26 -3.66 -4.86
N ILE A 16 4.33 -4.45 -4.65
CA ILE A 16 5.71 -4.00 -4.86
C ILE A 16 6.39 -4.94 -5.85
N ARG A 17 6.83 -4.42 -6.99
CA ARG A 17 7.47 -5.20 -8.05
C ARG A 17 8.97 -5.31 -7.81
N GLU A 18 9.53 -6.51 -7.92
CA GLU A 18 10.97 -6.72 -8.07
C GLU A 18 11.36 -6.73 -9.55
N THR A 19 12.38 -5.94 -9.91
CA THR A 19 13.02 -5.98 -11.23
C THR A 19 14.54 -6.09 -11.08
N LYS A 20 15.22 -6.52 -12.15
CA LYS A 20 16.69 -6.47 -12.23
C LYS A 20 17.10 -5.21 -12.97
N ALA A 21 17.75 -4.28 -12.28
CA ALA A 21 18.30 -3.06 -12.86
C ALA A 21 19.76 -2.89 -12.44
N ASN A 22 20.63 -2.50 -13.38
CA ASN A 22 22.05 -2.24 -13.13
C ASN A 22 22.80 -3.37 -12.39
N GLY A 23 22.44 -4.63 -12.64
CA GLY A 23 23.06 -5.79 -12.00
C GLY A 23 22.61 -6.07 -10.55
N GLY A 24 21.65 -5.30 -10.03
CA GLY A 24 21.06 -5.49 -8.71
C GLY A 24 19.53 -5.67 -8.75
N ARG A 25 18.94 -5.92 -7.58
CA ARG A 25 17.48 -5.89 -7.41
C ARG A 25 17.02 -4.45 -7.24
N HIS A 26 16.01 -4.08 -8.00
CA HIS A 26 15.29 -2.82 -7.89
C HIS A 26 13.85 -3.12 -7.50
N PHE A 27 13.26 -2.27 -6.67
CA PHE A 27 11.90 -2.45 -6.18
C PHE A 27 11.13 -1.16 -6.34
N GLU A 28 9.91 -1.28 -6.82
CA GLU A 28 9.03 -0.16 -7.12
C GLU A 28 7.62 -0.49 -6.62
N VAL A 29 6.97 0.47 -5.97
CA VAL A 29 5.56 0.36 -5.57
C VAL A 29 4.71 0.52 -6.83
N ILE A 30 3.74 -0.36 -7.03
CA ILE A 30 2.75 -0.21 -8.09
C ILE A 30 1.56 0.56 -7.48
N ASP A 31 1.50 1.87 -7.71
CA ASP A 31 0.51 2.74 -7.05
C ASP A 31 -0.94 2.29 -7.27
N ASP A 32 -1.26 1.82 -8.50
CA ASP A 32 -2.60 1.33 -8.85
C ASP A 32 -3.02 0.06 -8.08
N GLU A 33 -2.05 -0.71 -7.58
CA GLU A 33 -2.29 -1.94 -6.80
C GLU A 33 -2.14 -1.70 -5.28
N CYS A 34 -1.56 -0.56 -4.89
CA CYS A 34 -1.33 -0.21 -3.50
C CYS A 34 -2.61 0.28 -2.80
N VAL A 35 -3.08 -0.45 -1.79
CA VAL A 35 -4.29 -0.08 -1.02
C VAL A 35 -4.03 0.85 0.17
N GLY A 36 -2.80 1.35 0.33
CA GLY A 36 -2.47 2.30 1.40
C GLY A 36 -2.44 1.71 2.83
N CYS A 37 -2.16 0.42 3.00
CA CYS A 37 -2.20 -0.26 4.31
C CYS A 37 -1.09 0.15 5.31
N ASN A 38 -0.09 0.93 4.89
CA ASN A 38 1.07 1.38 5.67
C ASN A 38 2.04 0.30 6.19
N LEU A 39 1.79 -1.01 5.98
CA LEU A 39 2.62 -2.06 6.57
C LEU A 39 4.09 -1.99 6.11
N CYS A 40 4.34 -1.80 4.81
CA CYS A 40 5.68 -1.70 4.25
C CYS A 40 6.47 -0.48 4.76
N MET A 41 5.78 0.64 5.01
CA MET A 41 6.37 1.85 5.60
C MET A 41 6.84 1.57 7.04
N PHE A 42 6.00 0.92 7.85
CA PHE A 42 6.34 0.61 9.24
C PHE A 42 7.42 -0.46 9.38
N ALA A 43 7.44 -1.45 8.48
CA ALA A 43 8.43 -2.52 8.50
C ALA A 43 9.80 -2.09 7.96
N CYS A 44 9.88 -0.98 7.21
CA CYS A 44 11.12 -0.54 6.59
C CYS A 44 12.15 -0.10 7.63
N PRO A 45 13.38 -0.66 7.63
CA PRO A 45 14.43 -0.24 8.55
C PRO A 45 15.09 1.10 8.17
N VAL A 46 14.80 1.62 6.97
CA VAL A 46 15.38 2.87 6.45
C VAL A 46 14.33 3.99 6.57
N PRO A 47 14.57 5.01 7.40
CA PRO A 47 13.67 6.15 7.53
C PRO A 47 13.48 6.88 6.20
N GLY A 48 12.24 7.25 5.87
CA GLY A 48 11.93 8.01 4.65
C GLY A 48 12.11 7.25 3.33
N CYS A 49 12.37 5.94 3.38
CA CYS A 49 12.46 5.10 2.18
C CYS A 49 11.13 4.93 1.43
N ILE A 50 10.01 5.07 2.13
CA ILE A 50 8.65 5.08 1.57
C ILE A 50 7.94 6.31 2.11
N SER A 51 7.23 7.00 1.23
CA SER A 51 6.33 8.10 1.56
C SER A 51 4.89 7.68 1.29
N MET A 52 3.99 8.06 2.19
CA MET A 52 2.55 7.89 1.99
C MET A 52 1.97 9.22 1.55
N GLU A 53 1.20 9.19 0.46
CA GLU A 53 0.45 10.34 -0.04
C GLU A 53 -1.04 10.12 0.20
N ARG A 54 -1.75 11.18 0.61
CA ARG A 54 -3.22 11.11 0.68
C ARG A 54 -3.79 11.25 -0.71
N VAL A 55 -4.63 10.28 -1.08
CA VAL A 55 -5.37 10.28 -2.35
C VAL A 55 -6.80 10.83 -2.20
N ASP A 56 -7.26 11.06 -0.97
CA ASP A 56 -8.60 11.55 -0.68
C ASP A 56 -8.64 13.09 -0.46
N SER A 57 -9.85 13.66 -0.49
CA SER A 57 -10.08 15.08 -0.22
C SER A 57 -9.82 15.46 1.25
N GLY A 58 -9.77 14.47 2.16
CA GLY A 58 -9.65 14.66 3.59
C GLY A 58 -10.85 15.34 4.26
N THR A 59 -11.90 15.66 3.50
CA THR A 59 -13.12 16.35 3.99
C THR A 59 -14.32 15.43 4.10
N GLU A 60 -14.30 14.27 3.44
CA GLU A 60 -15.40 13.31 3.46
C GLU A 60 -15.22 12.30 4.60
N TYR A 61 -16.30 12.04 5.34
CA TYR A 61 -16.32 10.96 6.31
C TYR A 61 -16.34 9.61 5.60
N GLN A 62 -15.24 8.86 5.71
CA GLN A 62 -15.12 7.53 5.16
C GLN A 62 -15.04 6.50 6.28
N ASN A 63 -15.74 5.38 6.11
CA ASN A 63 -15.69 4.27 7.05
C ASN A 63 -15.89 2.96 6.30
N TRP A 64 -15.46 1.85 6.89
CA TRP A 64 -15.51 0.55 6.24
C TRP A 64 -16.93 0.10 5.89
N THR A 65 -17.94 0.49 6.67
CA THR A 65 -19.33 0.07 6.43
C THR A 65 -19.90 0.58 5.12
N THR A 66 -19.31 1.62 4.52
CA THR A 66 -19.74 2.19 3.23
C THR A 66 -18.71 2.05 2.12
N HIS A 67 -17.57 1.39 2.39
CA HIS A 67 -16.46 1.33 1.45
C HIS A 67 -16.79 0.44 0.23
N PRO A 68 -16.45 0.84 -1.01
CA PRO A 68 -16.75 0.06 -2.22
C PRO A 68 -16.25 -1.39 -2.18
N ASN A 69 -15.08 -1.61 -1.57
CA ASN A 69 -14.48 -2.95 -1.43
C ASN A 69 -15.04 -3.78 -0.25
N ASN A 70 -15.97 -3.26 0.56
CA ASN A 70 -16.58 -4.03 1.65
C ASN A 70 -17.76 -4.87 1.11
N PRO A 71 -17.70 -6.22 1.12
CA PRO A 71 -18.80 -7.06 0.67
C PRO A 71 -20.06 -6.95 1.55
N MET A 72 -19.88 -6.50 2.80
CA MET A 72 -20.96 -6.29 3.78
C MET A 72 -21.31 -4.80 3.92
N ARG A 73 -21.10 -3.98 2.87
CA ARG A 73 -21.42 -2.56 2.96
C ARG A 73 -22.91 -2.35 3.23
N VAL A 74 -23.22 -1.35 4.04
CA VAL A 74 -24.58 -0.87 4.23
C VAL A 74 -24.84 0.26 3.25
N ASP A 75 -25.91 0.14 2.45
CA ASP A 75 -26.34 1.23 1.59
C ASP A 75 -26.88 2.33 2.52
N GLN A 76 -26.22 3.50 2.53
CA GLN A 76 -26.73 4.65 3.29
C GLN A 76 -27.95 5.19 2.56
N ASN A 77 -29.14 4.91 3.11
CA ASN A 77 -30.42 5.37 2.63
C ASN A 77 -30.74 6.79 3.14
#